data_AF-A0A3C0G0Q3-F1
#
_entry.id   AF-A0A3C0G0Q3-F1
#
_cell.length_a   1.000
_cell.length_b   1.000
_cell.length_c   1.000
_cell.angle_alpha   90.00
_cell.angle_beta   90.00
_cell.angle_gamma   90.00
#
_symmetry.space_group_name_H-M   'P 1'
#
loop_
_entity.id
_entity.type
_entity.pdbx_description
1 polymer ?
#
loop_
_entity_poly.entity_id
_entity_poly.type
_entity_poly.pdbx_seq_one_letter_code
_entity_poly.pdbx_strand_id
1 'polypeptide(L)'
;MRSYNYVIVPTHDFDHVVYKIRAIDFDQQCFEGKLKVYRPQFFKENYQMVELVRSKLTHDSVDQYKLEERSMVAKRILSSGNRIKKLRAICKTDEISTPDNIAMLREQIEVLTMDMDFQNCKTMGEVLDLALNFVRRNYEDVSVKQIIEHNIKINS
;
A
#
# COMPACT_ATOMS: atom_id res chain seq x y z
N MET A 1 -2.56 -6.50 -10.15
CA MET A 1 -1.23 -6.86 -10.68
C MET A 1 -1.22 -8.31 -11.14
N ARG A 2 -0.86 -8.58 -12.40
CA ARG A 2 -0.88 -9.92 -13.04
C ARG A 2 0.37 -10.73 -12.70
N SER A 3 0.37 -12.04 -12.94
CA SER A 3 1.49 -12.94 -12.60
C SER A 3 2.81 -12.65 -13.34
N TYR A 4 2.74 -11.97 -14.49
CA TYR A 4 3.91 -11.52 -15.26
C TYR A 4 4.41 -10.11 -14.86
N ASN A 5 3.73 -9.43 -13.94
CA ASN A 5 4.10 -8.10 -13.45
C ASN A 5 4.99 -8.18 -12.19
N TYR A 6 5.89 -9.16 -12.16
CA TYR A 6 6.83 -9.36 -11.05
C TYR A 6 8.26 -9.51 -11.58
N VAL A 7 9.20 -8.85 -10.90
CA VAL A 7 10.64 -9.09 -11.07
C VAL A 7 11.15 -9.84 -9.84
N ILE A 8 11.90 -10.91 -10.08
CA ILE A 8 12.60 -11.65 -9.04
C ILE A 8 14.04 -11.14 -9.00
N VAL A 9 14.42 -10.56 -7.86
CA VAL A 9 15.78 -10.08 -7.59
C VAL A 9 16.48 -11.08 -6.67
N PRO A 10 17.35 -11.95 -7.19
CA PRO A 10 18.18 -12.82 -6.35
C PRO A 10 19.33 -12.01 -5.75
N THR A 11 19.57 -12.18 -4.45
CA THR A 11 20.75 -11.66 -3.75
C THR A 11 21.54 -12.85 -3.24
N HIS A 12 22.77 -13.03 -3.74
CA HIS A 12 23.65 -14.11 -3.31
C HIS A 12 24.34 -13.73 -2.00
N ASP A 13 24.23 -14.60 -1.00
CA ASP A 13 25.02 -14.60 0.23
C ASP A 13 25.97 -15.82 0.22
N PHE A 14 26.83 -15.95 1.24
CA PHE A 14 27.85 -17.01 1.31
C PHE A 14 27.28 -18.44 1.31
N ASP A 15 26.11 -18.65 1.91
CA ASP A 15 25.50 -19.98 2.13
C ASP A 15 24.09 -20.13 1.53
N HIS A 16 23.44 -19.05 1.11
CA HIS A 16 22.10 -19.08 0.54
C HIS A 16 21.83 -17.96 -0.47
N VAL A 17 20.71 -18.07 -1.20
CA VAL A 17 20.22 -17.04 -2.11
C VAL A 17 18.92 -16.46 -1.56
N VAL A 18 18.90 -15.16 -1.33
CA VAL A 18 17.70 -14.43 -0.90
C VAL A 18 16.95 -13.91 -2.13
N TYR A 19 15.73 -14.40 -2.33
CA TYR A 19 14.87 -13.95 -3.43
C TYR A 19 13.95 -12.82 -2.96
N LYS A 20 14.03 -11.67 -3.63
CA LYS A 20 13.07 -10.57 -3.44
C LYS A 20 12.16 -10.46 -4.64
N ILE A 21 10.87 -10.66 -4.42
CA ILE A 21 9.83 -10.51 -5.45
C ILE A 21 9.36 -9.04 -5.42
N ARG A 22 9.45 -8.35 -6.55
CA ARG A 22 9.03 -6.95 -6.69
C ARG A 22 7.94 -6.80 -7.73
N ALA A 23 6.92 -6.03 -7.38
CA ALA A 23 5.91 -5.55 -8.31
C ALA A 23 6.52 -4.66 -9.41
N ILE A 24 6.18 -4.93 -10.67
CA ILE A 24 6.42 -4.04 -11.81
C ILE A 24 5.10 -3.84 -12.56
N ASP A 25 4.40 -2.75 -12.29
CA ASP A 25 3.15 -2.43 -12.98
C ASP A 25 3.21 -0.96 -13.39
N PHE A 26 3.58 -0.70 -14.65
CA PHE A 26 4.08 0.61 -15.05
C PHE A 26 3.04 1.58 -15.62
N ASP A 27 1.84 1.15 -16.04
CA ASP A 27 1.10 2.00 -16.98
C ASP A 27 -0.26 2.54 -16.53
N GLN A 28 -0.95 1.99 -15.51
CA GLN A 28 -2.35 2.40 -15.27
C GLN A 28 -2.83 2.47 -13.81
N GLN A 29 -1.96 2.29 -12.82
CA GLN A 29 -2.42 2.30 -11.43
C GLN A 29 -2.92 3.68 -10.98
N CYS A 30 -2.22 4.76 -11.29
CA CYS A 30 -2.66 6.11 -10.89
C CYS A 30 -3.99 6.56 -11.56
N PHE A 31 -4.42 5.89 -12.63
CA PHE A 31 -5.67 6.17 -13.33
C PHE A 31 -6.85 5.34 -12.77
N GLU A 32 -6.62 4.09 -12.37
CA GLU A 32 -7.68 3.15 -11.99
C GLU A 32 -8.30 3.46 -10.62
N GLY A 33 -9.64 3.50 -10.56
CA GLY A 33 -10.36 3.75 -9.30
C GLY A 33 -10.67 2.49 -8.48
N LYS A 34 -10.54 1.29 -9.06
CA LYS A 34 -10.83 0.03 -8.36
C LYS A 34 -9.71 -0.39 -7.43
N LEU A 35 -9.95 -0.34 -6.13
CA LEU A 35 -9.02 -0.78 -5.09
C LEU A 35 -8.61 -2.27 -5.25
N LYS A 36 -9.49 -3.11 -5.81
CA LYS A 36 -9.22 -4.55 -6.03
C LYS A 36 -8.08 -4.80 -7.02
N VAL A 37 -7.78 -3.86 -7.92
CA VAL A 37 -6.69 -4.02 -8.91
C VAL A 37 -5.31 -4.10 -8.26
N TYR A 38 -5.17 -3.52 -7.07
CA TYR A 38 -3.95 -3.54 -6.25
C TYR A 38 -3.76 -4.82 -5.43
N ARG A 39 -4.77 -5.69 -5.40
CA ARG A 39 -4.79 -6.89 -4.56
C ARG A 39 -4.54 -8.14 -5.42
N PRO A 40 -3.41 -8.84 -5.25
CA PRO A 40 -3.01 -9.92 -6.14
C PRO A 40 -3.99 -11.10 -6.17
N GLN A 41 -4.72 -11.35 -5.08
CA GLN A 41 -5.70 -12.45 -4.96
C GLN A 41 -6.90 -12.34 -5.91
N PHE A 42 -7.17 -11.15 -6.48
CA PHE A 42 -8.26 -10.98 -7.44
C PHE A 42 -7.87 -11.36 -8.88
N PHE A 43 -6.62 -11.75 -9.12
CA PHE A 43 -6.14 -12.20 -10.42
C PHE A 43 -6.00 -13.71 -10.41
N LYS A 44 -6.72 -14.40 -11.29
CA LYS A 44 -6.71 -15.87 -11.38
C LYS A 44 -5.28 -16.43 -11.57
N GLU A 45 -4.43 -15.72 -12.32
CA GLU A 45 -3.07 -16.17 -12.56
C GLU A 45 -2.18 -16.15 -11.31
N ASN A 46 -2.55 -15.39 -10.28
CA ASN A 46 -1.80 -15.31 -9.02
C ASN A 46 -2.20 -16.40 -8.02
N TYR A 47 -3.18 -17.25 -8.33
CA TYR A 47 -3.77 -18.17 -7.37
C TYR A 47 -2.73 -19.08 -6.70
N GLN A 48 -1.85 -19.72 -7.49
CA GLN A 48 -0.82 -20.62 -6.95
C GLN A 48 0.17 -19.90 -6.03
N MET A 49 0.55 -18.66 -6.37
CA MET A 49 1.44 -17.85 -5.54
C MET A 49 0.76 -17.45 -4.23
N VAL A 50 -0.50 -17.03 -4.28
CA VAL A 50 -1.28 -16.66 -3.08
C VAL A 50 -1.48 -17.85 -2.16
N GLU A 51 -1.76 -19.04 -2.71
CA GLU A 51 -1.88 -20.28 -1.92
C GLU A 51 -0.56 -20.67 -1.27
N LEU A 52 0.57 -20.54 -1.98
CA LEU A 52 1.89 -20.81 -1.41
C LEU A 52 2.14 -19.92 -0.19
N VAL A 53 1.93 -18.61 -0.32
CA VAL A 53 2.09 -17.64 0.78
C VAL A 53 1.17 -18.01 1.95
N ARG A 54 -0.11 -18.30 1.67
CA ARG A 54 -1.09 -18.68 2.69
C ARG A 54 -0.72 -19.97 3.44
N SER A 55 -0.08 -20.92 2.77
CA SER A 55 0.35 -22.18 3.39
C SER A 55 1.61 -22.06 4.24
N LYS A 56 2.41 -21.01 4.04
CA LYS A 56 3.73 -20.84 4.67
C LYS A 56 3.75 -19.77 5.76
N LEU A 57 2.90 -18.75 5.67
CA LEU A 57 2.86 -17.67 6.64
C LEU A 57 1.66 -17.82 7.58
N THR A 58 1.89 -17.65 8.88
CA THR A 58 0.81 -17.56 9.87
C THR A 58 0.14 -16.19 9.80
N HIS A 59 -1.09 -16.10 10.30
CA HIS A 59 -1.84 -14.84 10.33
C HIS A 59 -1.08 -13.74 11.09
N ASP A 60 -0.53 -14.07 12.26
CA ASP A 60 0.21 -13.12 13.10
C ASP A 60 1.46 -12.58 12.40
N SER A 61 2.22 -13.45 11.72
CA SER A 61 3.40 -13.01 10.94
C SER A 61 3.00 -12.09 9.79
N VAL A 62 1.87 -12.35 9.14
CA VAL A 62 1.35 -11.48 8.07
C VAL A 62 0.95 -10.12 8.61
N ASP A 63 0.29 -10.06 9.76
CA ASP A 63 -0.16 -8.80 10.36
C ASP A 63 1.00 -7.97 10.91
N GLN A 64 1.97 -8.61 11.55
CA GLN A 64 3.23 -7.98 11.93
C GLN A 64 3.92 -7.37 10.70
N TYR A 65 4.07 -8.16 9.63
CA TYR A 65 4.71 -7.68 8.40
C TYR A 65 3.97 -6.48 7.78
N LYS A 66 2.63 -6.48 7.76
CA LYS A 66 1.85 -5.32 7.29
C LYS A 66 2.13 -4.07 8.13
N LEU A 67 2.26 -4.22 9.45
CA LEU A 67 2.55 -3.11 10.36
C LEU A 67 3.96 -2.55 10.12
N GLU A 68 4.95 -3.42 9.96
CA GLU A 68 6.32 -3.06 9.63
C GLU A 68 6.41 -2.29 8.30
N GLU A 69 5.78 -2.80 7.24
CA GLU A 69 5.74 -2.13 5.94
C GLU A 69 5.08 -0.75 6.02
N ARG A 70 3.97 -0.61 6.75
CA ARG A 70 3.29 0.69 6.93
C ARG A 70 4.16 1.69 7.70
N SER A 71 4.85 1.25 8.76
CA SER A 71 5.82 2.07 9.49
C SER A 71 6.99 2.50 8.60
N MET A 72 7.53 1.58 7.79
CA MET A 72 8.58 1.90 6.83
C MET A 72 8.12 2.92 5.78
N VAL A 73 6.90 2.80 5.28
CA VAL A 73 6.32 3.78 4.34
C VAL A 73 6.16 5.14 5.01
N ALA A 74 5.64 5.21 6.23
CA ALA A 74 5.53 6.47 6.98
C ALA A 74 6.90 7.16 7.15
N LYS A 75 7.93 6.41 7.55
CA LYS A 75 9.31 6.92 7.66
C LYS A 75 9.88 7.41 6.33
N ARG A 76 9.58 6.71 5.21
CA ARG A 76 9.98 7.16 3.86
C ARG A 76 9.28 8.45 3.45
N ILE A 77 8.01 8.63 3.80
CA ILE A 77 7.28 9.87 3.51
C ILE A 77 7.96 11.06 4.22
N LEU A 78 8.39 10.87 5.47
CA LEU A 78 9.09 11.89 6.25
C LEU A 78 10.49 12.21 5.67
N SER A 79 11.26 11.17 5.36
CA SER A 79 12.64 11.33 4.88
C SER A 79 12.72 11.84 3.44
N SER A 80 11.65 11.70 2.64
CA SER A 80 11.59 12.18 1.25
C SER A 80 11.58 13.72 1.12
N GLY A 81 11.43 14.44 2.23
CA GLY A 81 11.66 15.89 2.32
C GLY A 81 10.89 16.71 1.28
N ASN A 82 11.59 17.56 0.53
CA ASN A 82 10.97 18.48 -0.43
C ASN A 82 10.50 17.79 -1.72
N ARG A 83 11.03 16.60 -2.06
CA ARG A 83 10.69 15.92 -3.32
C ARG A 83 9.24 15.46 -3.32
N ILE A 84 8.81 14.78 -2.26
CA ILE A 84 7.42 14.29 -2.12
C ILE A 84 6.43 15.47 -2.06
N LYS A 85 6.80 16.58 -1.42
CA LYS A 85 5.97 17.79 -1.34
C LYS A 85 5.68 18.38 -2.72
N LYS A 86 6.71 18.50 -3.57
CA LYS A 86 6.55 19.01 -4.94
C LYS A 86 5.67 18.10 -5.79
N LEU A 87 5.89 16.78 -5.72
CA LEU A 87 5.08 15.81 -6.47
C LEU A 87 3.61 15.86 -6.04
N ARG A 88 3.33 15.90 -4.73
CA ARG A 88 1.96 16.05 -4.21
C ARG A 88 1.29 17.32 -4.71
N ALA A 89 2.00 18.45 -4.73
CA ALA A 89 1.47 19.72 -5.20
C ALA A 89 1.07 19.65 -6.68
N ILE A 90 1.92 19.04 -7.52
CA ILE A 90 1.63 18.85 -8.95
C ILE A 90 0.43 17.91 -9.14
N CYS A 91 0.42 16.76 -8.47
CA CYS A 91 -0.67 15.78 -8.61
C CYS A 91 -2.05 16.35 -8.21
N LYS A 92 -2.10 17.31 -7.27
CA LYS A 92 -3.36 17.95 -6.86
C LYS A 92 -3.97 18.83 -7.94
N THR A 93 -3.12 19.46 -8.76
CA THR A 93 -3.54 20.38 -9.84
C THR A 93 -3.72 19.66 -11.17
N ASP A 94 -3.22 18.45 -11.30
CA ASP A 94 -3.24 17.66 -12.54
C ASP A 94 -4.54 16.84 -12.68
N GLU A 95 -4.95 16.59 -13.92
CA GLU A 95 -6.11 15.75 -14.25
C GLU A 95 -5.65 14.31 -14.53
N ILE A 96 -5.38 13.57 -13.45
CA ILE A 96 -4.78 12.23 -13.52
C ILE A 96 -5.79 11.15 -13.91
N SER A 97 -7.07 11.32 -13.57
CA SER A 97 -8.11 10.31 -13.73
C SER A 97 -9.50 10.92 -13.92
N THR A 98 -10.48 10.09 -14.25
CA THR A 98 -11.87 10.51 -14.46
C THR A 98 -12.58 10.79 -13.14
N PRO A 99 -13.61 11.68 -13.13
CA PRO A 99 -14.43 11.94 -11.95
C PRO A 99 -15.03 10.66 -11.33
N ASP A 100 -15.46 9.72 -12.17
CA ASP A 100 -16.02 8.42 -11.74
C ASP A 100 -15.00 7.57 -10.99
N ASN A 101 -13.76 7.51 -11.49
CA ASN A 101 -12.68 6.77 -10.85
C ASN A 101 -12.29 7.40 -9.51
N ILE A 102 -12.24 8.74 -9.45
CA ILE A 102 -11.96 9.48 -8.22
C ILE A 102 -13.07 9.22 -7.19
N ALA A 103 -14.33 9.32 -7.59
CA ALA A 103 -15.48 9.08 -6.73
C ALA A 103 -15.53 7.64 -6.20
N MET A 104 -15.27 6.66 -7.06
CA MET A 104 -15.20 5.25 -6.66
C MET A 104 -14.04 4.98 -5.70
N LEU A 105 -12.85 5.54 -5.97
CA LEU A 105 -11.68 5.27 -5.15
C LEU A 105 -11.80 5.90 -3.76
N ARG A 106 -12.26 7.15 -3.66
CA ARG A 106 -12.41 7.82 -2.37
C ARG A 106 -13.42 7.11 -1.46
N GLU A 107 -14.53 6.61 -2.01
CA GLU A 107 -15.52 5.82 -1.26
C GLU A 107 -14.92 4.49 -0.77
N GLN A 108 -14.20 3.77 -1.65
CA GLN A 108 -13.55 2.52 -1.28
C GLN A 108 -12.45 2.71 -0.22
N ILE A 109 -11.71 3.81 -0.28
CA ILE A 109 -10.69 4.13 0.72
C ILE A 109 -11.33 4.56 2.03
N GLU A 110 -12.37 5.40 2.02
CA GLU A 110 -13.13 5.75 3.23
C GLU A 110 -13.61 4.49 3.96
N VAL A 111 -14.24 3.55 3.25
CA VAL A 111 -14.70 2.29 3.87
C VAL A 111 -13.53 1.49 4.46
N LEU A 112 -12.36 1.54 3.82
CA LEU A 112 -11.17 0.82 4.28
C LEU A 112 -10.52 1.46 5.51
N THR A 113 -10.49 2.80 5.58
CA THR A 113 -9.78 3.56 6.61
C THR A 113 -10.70 4.08 7.72
N MET A 114 -12.01 4.07 7.49
CA MET A 114 -13.05 4.73 8.29
C MET A 114 -12.79 6.24 8.48
N ASP A 115 -12.14 6.88 7.51
CA ASP A 115 -11.79 8.30 7.53
C ASP A 115 -12.72 9.09 6.58
N MET A 116 -13.66 9.85 7.15
CA MET A 116 -14.64 10.62 6.38
C MET A 116 -14.01 11.77 5.58
N ASP A 117 -12.77 12.17 5.89
CA ASP A 117 -12.09 13.25 5.17
C ASP A 117 -11.94 12.95 3.67
N PHE A 118 -11.95 11.66 3.27
CA PHE A 118 -11.85 11.23 1.87
C PHE A 118 -13.03 11.70 1.01
N GLN A 119 -14.22 11.93 1.60
CA GLN A 119 -15.38 12.42 0.86
C GLN A 119 -15.19 13.86 0.34
N ASN A 120 -14.29 14.62 0.95
CA ASN A 120 -13.99 15.99 0.54
C ASN A 120 -13.01 16.07 -0.64
N CYS A 121 -12.38 14.96 -1.03
CA CYS A 121 -11.45 14.93 -2.15
C CYS A 121 -12.18 15.06 -3.49
N LYS A 122 -11.68 15.98 -4.33
CA LYS A 122 -12.18 16.30 -5.67
C LYS A 122 -11.22 15.83 -6.76
N THR A 123 -9.92 15.76 -6.48
CA THR A 123 -8.91 15.29 -7.45
C THR A 123 -8.19 14.03 -6.96
N MET A 124 -7.64 13.24 -7.90
CA MET A 124 -6.84 12.06 -7.57
C MET A 124 -5.62 12.42 -6.70
N GLY A 125 -5.01 13.59 -6.92
CA GLY A 125 -3.92 14.08 -6.09
C GLY A 125 -4.34 14.40 -4.66
N GLU A 126 -5.57 14.85 -4.42
CA GLU A 126 -6.10 15.05 -3.07
C GLU A 126 -6.34 13.71 -2.36
N VAL A 127 -6.88 12.71 -3.06
CA VAL A 127 -7.03 11.34 -2.53
C VAL A 127 -5.67 10.76 -2.14
N LEU A 128 -4.68 10.85 -3.03
CA LEU A 128 -3.31 10.40 -2.77
C LEU A 128 -2.71 11.14 -1.57
N ASP A 129 -2.87 12.46 -1.52
CA ASP A 129 -2.34 13.26 -0.43
C ASP A 129 -2.94 12.84 0.92
N LEU A 130 -4.25 12.74 1.00
CA LEU A 130 -4.94 12.36 2.22
C LEU A 130 -4.54 10.94 2.65
N ALA A 131 -4.38 10.00 1.72
CA ALA A 131 -3.87 8.67 2.00
C ALA A 131 -2.44 8.68 2.58
N LEU A 132 -1.53 9.49 2.03
CA LEU A 132 -0.18 9.64 2.59
C LEU A 132 -0.22 10.25 3.99
N ASN A 133 -1.08 11.24 4.23
CA ASN A 133 -1.25 11.84 5.56
C ASN A 133 -1.87 10.85 6.56
N PHE A 134 -2.84 10.04 6.13
CA PHE A 134 -3.41 8.97 6.94
C PHE A 134 -2.32 7.97 7.36
N VAL A 135 -1.50 7.49 6.42
CA VAL A 135 -0.41 6.56 6.74
C VAL A 135 0.60 7.20 7.70
N ARG A 136 0.98 8.45 7.46
CA ARG A 136 1.90 9.17 8.36
C ARG A 136 1.32 9.26 9.78
N ARG A 137 0.11 9.80 9.93
CA ARG A 137 -0.55 9.99 11.24
C ARG A 137 -0.66 8.70 12.06
N ASN A 138 -0.93 7.56 11.40
CA ASN A 138 -1.19 6.31 12.09
C ASN A 138 0.05 5.43 12.31
N TYR A 139 1.15 5.66 11.58
CA TYR A 139 2.29 4.73 11.58
C TYR A 139 3.68 5.38 11.77
N GLU A 140 3.77 6.69 11.92
CA GLU A 140 5.03 7.42 12.18
C GLU A 140 5.68 7.00 13.51
N ASP A 141 4.90 6.93 14.58
CA ASP A 141 5.37 6.64 15.94
C ASP A 141 5.32 5.14 16.32
N VAL A 142 4.93 4.27 15.39
CA VAL A 142 4.93 2.83 15.62
C VAL A 142 6.37 2.36 15.79
N SER A 143 6.79 2.24 17.05
CA SER A 143 8.07 1.68 17.42
C SER A 143 7.97 0.16 17.46
N VAL A 144 9.10 -0.53 17.21
CA VAL A 144 9.21 -1.99 17.33
C VAL A 144 8.70 -2.49 18.70
N LYS A 145 8.78 -1.65 19.74
CA LYS A 145 8.26 -1.93 21.09
C LYS A 145 6.74 -2.12 21.12
N GLN A 146 5.98 -1.29 20.42
CA GLN A 146 4.52 -1.43 20.34
C GLN A 146 4.12 -2.67 19.52
N ILE A 147 4.90 -3.04 18.50
CA ILE A 147 4.70 -4.26 17.70
C ILE A 147 4.84 -5.51 18.59
N ILE A 148 5.79 -5.50 19.53
CA ILE A 148 6.00 -6.59 20.50
C ILE A 148 4.93 -6.57 21.61
N GLU A 149 4.44 -5.39 22.01
CA GLU A 149 3.45 -5.22 23.08
C GLU A 149 1.99 -5.47 22.63
N HIS A 150 1.67 -5.39 21.33
CA HIS A 150 0.32 -5.63 20.80
C HIS A 150 0.01 -7.14 20.62
N ASN A 151 -0.11 -7.86 21.74
CA ASN A 151 -1.15 -8.90 21.87
C ASN A 151 -2.52 -8.21 22.05
N ILE A 152 -2.91 -7.36 21.09
CA ILE A 152 -4.13 -6.56 21.23
C ILE A 152 -5.22 -7.17 20.36
N LYS A 153 -6.25 -7.67 21.05
CA LYS A 153 -7.54 -8.10 20.50
C LYS A 153 -8.02 -7.08 19.46
N ILE A 154 -8.09 -7.52 18.22
CA ILE A 154 -8.91 -6.86 17.21
C ILE A 154 -10.35 -7.20 17.59
N ASN A 155 -11.05 -6.24 18.21
CA ASN A 155 -12.49 -6.37 18.41
C ASN A 155 -13.18 -6.48 17.04
N SER A 156 -14.05 -7.49 16.96
CA SER A 156 -14.94 -7.89 15.87
C SER A 156 -15.67 -6.75 15.16
#